data_AF-A0A8J6JAG4-F1
#
_entry.id   AF-A0A8J6JAG4-F1
#
_cell.length_a   1.000
_cell.length_b   1.000
_cell.length_c   1.000
_cell.angle_alpha   90.00
_cell.angle_beta   90.00
_cell.angle_gamma   90.00
#
_symmetry.space_group_name_H-M   'P 1'
#
loop_
_entity.id
_entity.type
_entity.pdbx_description
1 polymer ?
#
loop_
_entity_poly.entity_id
_entity_poly.type
_entity_poly.pdbx_seq_one_letter_code
_entity_poly.pdbx_strand_id
1 'polypeptide(L)'
;MKGRQKIVALAGLIIIAVTLLLFFLPGGERETVDWVCLTFFLLAEAVLCGGGILADRMAGACGGIFFRASAFTALFICCIVSLAVSLVSILWMRPPVAGLVGVQIVLFAAGLILLLVLSAFGRRAGAAQAAEEQALSALKALEGRVRTLAGAPANRDYAAPLERLAEAIRFADGACASALDSEIADKLTALETCLSGETAAGEVEPRVEELLWTVERRGREVKERKAGKT
;
A
#
# COMPACT_ATOMS: atom_id res chain seq x y z
N MET A 1 -13.89 8.58 -12.25
CA MET A 1 -13.23 9.12 -11.04
C MET A 1 -13.92 8.53 -9.81
N LYS A 2 -13.16 7.94 -8.88
CA LYS A 2 -13.70 7.44 -7.59
C LYS A 2 -14.22 8.63 -6.76
N GLY A 3 -15.16 8.41 -5.82
CA GLY A 3 -15.78 9.48 -5.02
C GLY A 3 -14.77 10.40 -4.33
N ARG A 4 -13.67 9.83 -3.84
CA ARG A 4 -12.55 10.56 -3.20
C ARG A 4 -11.81 11.50 -4.15
N GLN A 5 -11.62 11.11 -5.41
CA GLN A 5 -10.98 11.96 -6.43
C GLN A 5 -11.84 13.18 -6.76
N LYS A 6 -13.18 13.03 -6.71
CA LYS A 6 -14.11 14.14 -6.88
C LYS A 6 -13.99 15.14 -5.73
N ILE A 7 -13.87 14.66 -4.48
CA ILE A 7 -13.69 15.53 -3.30
C ILE A 7 -12.39 16.32 -3.40
N VAL A 8 -11.28 15.68 -3.77
CA VAL A 8 -9.97 16.37 -3.95
C VAL A 8 -10.06 17.41 -5.05
N ALA A 9 -10.70 17.09 -6.19
CA ALA A 9 -10.88 18.05 -7.28
C ALA A 9 -11.76 19.24 -6.87
N LEU A 10 -12.85 18.99 -6.14
CA LEU A 10 -13.75 20.04 -5.65
C LEU A 10 -13.06 20.95 -4.62
N ALA A 11 -12.32 20.37 -3.67
CA ALA A 11 -11.52 21.14 -2.72
C ALA A 11 -10.48 22.00 -3.44
N GLY A 12 -9.82 21.44 -4.46
CA GLY A 12 -8.89 22.19 -5.32
C GLY A 12 -9.53 23.35 -6.04
N LEU A 13 -10.71 23.15 -6.62
CA LEU A 13 -11.48 24.19 -7.30
C LEU A 13 -11.83 25.34 -6.33
N ILE A 14 -12.24 25.01 -5.10
CA ILE A 14 -12.56 26.00 -4.07
C ILE A 14 -11.30 26.81 -3.70
N ILE A 15 -10.15 26.15 -3.53
CA ILE A 15 -8.88 26.83 -3.22
C ILE A 15 -8.52 27.80 -4.34
N ILE A 16 -8.55 27.35 -5.61
CA ILE A 16 -8.28 28.21 -6.77
C ILE A 16 -9.21 29.42 -6.82
N ALA A 17 -10.51 29.21 -6.57
CA ALA A 17 -11.49 30.30 -6.56
C ALA A 17 -11.19 31.31 -5.45
N VAL A 18 -10.83 30.86 -4.25
CA VAL A 18 -10.44 31.73 -3.13
C VAL A 18 -9.16 32.51 -3.47
N THR A 19 -8.15 31.87 -4.05
CA THR A 19 -6.90 32.53 -4.44
C THR A 19 -7.12 33.63 -5.49
N LEU A 20 -7.96 33.36 -6.49
CA LEU A 20 -8.36 34.39 -7.45
C LEU A 20 -9.11 35.55 -6.77
N LEU A 21 -10.07 35.26 -5.90
CA LEU A 21 -10.80 36.29 -5.16
C LEU A 21 -9.86 37.16 -4.31
N LEU A 22 -8.93 36.55 -3.58
CA LEU A 22 -7.94 37.26 -2.76
C LEU A 22 -7.01 38.13 -3.61
N PHE A 23 -6.62 37.65 -4.79
CA PHE A 23 -5.80 38.42 -5.72
C PHE A 23 -6.56 39.63 -6.27
N PHE A 24 -7.86 39.47 -6.60
CA PHE A 24 -8.73 40.53 -7.12
C PHE A 24 -9.33 41.48 -6.09
N LEU A 25 -9.24 41.17 -4.80
CA LEU A 25 -9.76 42.00 -3.72
C LEU A 25 -9.09 43.40 -3.61
N PRO A 26 -7.75 43.53 -3.66
CA PRO A 26 -7.11 44.85 -3.65
C PRO A 26 -7.22 45.54 -5.02
N GLY A 27 -7.94 46.66 -5.08
CA GLY A 27 -8.17 47.46 -6.28
C GLY A 27 -6.99 48.35 -6.73
N GLY A 28 -5.74 47.89 -6.56
CA GLY A 28 -4.52 48.62 -6.95
C GLY A 28 -4.01 48.25 -8.34
N GLU A 29 -3.16 49.10 -8.92
CA GLU A 29 -2.37 48.77 -10.13
C GLU A 29 -1.41 47.62 -9.83
N ARG A 30 -1.38 46.62 -10.72
CA ARG A 30 -0.56 45.40 -10.55
C ARG A 30 0.70 45.46 -11.38
N GLU A 31 1.81 45.14 -10.73
CA GLU A 31 3.11 45.02 -11.41
C GLU A 31 3.25 43.63 -12.04
N THR A 32 4.18 43.48 -12.99
CA THR A 32 4.48 42.21 -13.65
C THR A 32 4.83 41.09 -12.65
N VAL A 33 5.43 41.45 -11.51
CA VAL A 33 5.79 40.51 -10.43
C VAL A 33 4.53 39.88 -9.81
N ASP A 34 3.44 40.64 -9.66
CA ASP A 34 2.19 40.16 -9.06
C ASP A 34 1.52 39.09 -9.95
N TRP A 35 1.55 39.30 -11.27
CA TRP A 35 1.04 38.34 -12.24
C TRP A 35 1.86 37.05 -12.25
N VAL A 36 3.19 37.15 -12.19
CA VAL A 36 4.07 35.99 -12.11
C VAL A 36 3.82 35.20 -10.81
N CYS A 37 3.71 35.89 -9.67
CA CYS A 37 3.36 35.24 -8.42
C CYS A 37 2.01 34.52 -8.51
N LEU A 38 0.96 35.15 -9.07
CA LEU A 38 -0.33 34.49 -9.28
C LEU A 38 -0.19 33.20 -10.10
N THR A 39 0.60 33.21 -11.16
CA THR A 39 0.79 31.98 -11.97
C THR A 39 1.44 30.86 -11.16
N PHE A 40 2.40 31.16 -10.30
CA PHE A 40 3.01 30.16 -9.42
C PHE A 40 2.07 29.69 -8.31
N PHE A 41 1.24 30.58 -7.76
CA PHE A 41 0.15 30.22 -6.83
C PHE A 41 -0.78 29.18 -7.46
N LEU A 42 -1.32 29.48 -8.65
CA LEU A 42 -2.22 28.59 -9.38
C LEU A 42 -1.53 27.28 -9.79
N LEU A 43 -0.26 27.34 -10.17
CA LEU A 43 0.51 26.14 -10.52
C LEU A 43 0.74 25.24 -9.30
N ALA A 44 1.06 25.80 -8.14
CA ALA A 44 1.23 25.05 -6.89
C ALA A 44 -0.07 24.35 -6.47
N GLU A 45 -1.21 25.03 -6.60
CA GLU A 45 -2.53 24.46 -6.35
C GLU A 45 -2.88 23.36 -7.36
N ALA A 46 -2.59 23.57 -8.64
CA ALA A 46 -2.76 22.56 -9.67
C ALA A 46 -1.89 21.32 -9.42
N VAL A 47 -0.64 21.51 -8.97
CA VAL A 47 0.27 20.42 -8.59
C VAL A 47 -0.25 19.68 -7.34
N LEU A 48 -0.77 20.39 -6.34
CA LEU A 48 -1.36 19.77 -5.16
C LEU A 48 -2.57 18.89 -5.54
N CYS A 49 -3.47 19.42 -6.37
CA CYS A 49 -4.71 18.73 -6.73
C CYS A 49 -4.46 17.62 -7.75
N GLY A 50 -3.75 17.93 -8.83
CA GLY A 50 -3.38 16.99 -9.88
C GLY A 50 -2.44 15.90 -9.36
N GLY A 51 -1.42 16.29 -8.59
CA GLY A 51 -0.52 15.37 -7.91
C GLY A 51 -1.24 14.49 -6.90
N GLY A 52 -2.19 15.03 -6.13
CA GLY A 52 -3.01 14.25 -5.20
C GLY A 52 -3.88 13.21 -5.91
N ILE A 53 -4.47 13.54 -7.06
CA ILE A 53 -5.22 12.58 -7.90
C ILE A 53 -4.29 11.51 -8.47
N LEU A 54 -3.09 11.88 -8.91
CA LEU A 54 -2.10 10.94 -9.44
C LEU A 54 -1.62 9.98 -8.34
N ALA A 55 -1.28 10.51 -7.15
CA ALA A 55 -0.92 9.72 -5.98
C ALA A 55 -2.04 8.75 -5.57
N ASP A 56 -3.30 9.18 -5.66
CA ASP A 56 -4.46 8.33 -5.38
C ASP A 56 -4.60 7.16 -6.37
N ARG A 57 -4.27 7.38 -7.64
CA ARG A 57 -4.24 6.32 -8.67
C ARG A 57 -3.09 5.36 -8.45
N MET A 58 -1.91 5.87 -8.10
CA MET A 58 -0.71 5.06 -7.87
C MET A 58 -0.76 4.29 -6.54
N ALA A 59 -1.54 4.74 -5.56
CA ALA A 59 -1.64 4.12 -4.24
C ALA A 59 -2.01 2.63 -4.30
N GLY A 60 -2.81 2.20 -5.27
CA GLY A 60 -3.16 0.79 -5.43
C GLY A 60 -1.95 -0.12 -5.71
N ALA A 61 -0.93 0.39 -6.41
CA ALA A 61 0.28 -0.38 -6.75
C ALA A 61 1.46 -0.14 -5.79
N CYS A 62 1.36 0.88 -4.91
CA CYS A 62 2.48 1.38 -4.11
C CYS A 62 2.32 1.17 -2.59
N GLY A 63 1.62 0.12 -2.14
CA GLY A 63 1.46 -0.14 -0.70
C GLY A 63 0.35 0.68 -0.03
N GLY A 64 -0.67 1.08 -0.82
CA GLY A 64 -1.94 1.58 -0.31
C GLY A 64 -1.83 2.87 0.49
N ILE A 65 -2.15 2.80 1.79
CA ILE A 65 -2.38 3.96 2.66
C ILE A 65 -1.08 4.70 2.99
N PHE A 66 0.04 3.99 3.19
CA PHE A 66 1.33 4.59 3.57
C PHE A 66 1.93 5.48 2.48
N PHE A 67 1.96 4.99 1.23
CA PHE A 67 2.38 5.81 0.10
C PHE A 67 1.46 7.00 -0.12
N ARG A 68 0.16 6.81 0.11
CA ARG A 68 -0.82 7.88 -0.05
C ARG A 68 -0.61 9.00 0.98
N ALA A 69 -0.48 8.65 2.26
CA ALA A 69 -0.24 9.63 3.32
C ALA A 69 1.06 10.41 3.08
N SER A 70 2.15 9.71 2.78
CA SER A 70 3.45 10.35 2.53
C SER A 70 3.45 11.23 1.28
N ALA A 71 2.83 10.80 0.17
CA ALA A 71 2.73 11.60 -1.05
C ALA A 71 1.88 12.86 -0.85
N PHE A 72 0.75 12.77 -0.14
CA PHE A 72 -0.07 13.95 0.17
C PHE A 72 0.67 14.94 1.07
N THR A 73 1.36 14.47 2.11
CA THR A 73 2.16 15.32 2.99
C THR A 73 3.29 16.01 2.23
N ALA A 74 4.00 15.29 1.36
CA ALA A 74 5.06 15.85 0.53
C ALA A 74 4.54 16.95 -0.41
N LEU A 75 3.45 16.69 -1.13
CA LEU A 75 2.79 17.67 -2.00
C LEU A 75 2.33 18.91 -1.22
N PHE A 76 1.77 18.71 -0.04
CA PHE A 76 1.29 19.80 0.81
C PHE A 76 2.44 20.69 1.30
N ILE A 77 3.56 20.09 1.73
CA ILE A 77 4.76 20.84 2.13
C ILE A 77 5.32 21.64 0.96
N CYS A 78 5.47 21.01 -0.22
CA CYS A 78 5.94 21.72 -1.42
C CYS A 78 5.03 22.89 -1.78
N CYS A 79 3.71 22.71 -1.69
CA CYS A 79 2.74 23.77 -1.92
C CYS A 79 2.95 24.91 -0.91
N ILE A 80 2.92 24.64 0.40
CA ILE A 80 3.11 25.67 1.44
C ILE A 80 4.42 26.45 1.24
N VAL A 81 5.52 25.77 0.94
CA VAL A 81 6.81 26.45 0.72
C VAL A 81 6.75 27.34 -0.52
N SER A 82 6.15 26.88 -1.62
CA SER A 82 5.98 27.68 -2.83
C SER A 82 5.07 28.91 -2.61
N LEU A 83 4.00 28.75 -1.82
CA LEU A 83 3.12 29.84 -1.41
C LEU A 83 3.87 30.86 -0.53
N ALA A 84 4.64 30.39 0.46
CA ALA A 84 5.40 31.24 1.36
C ALA A 84 6.47 32.06 0.62
N VAL A 85 7.21 31.43 -0.29
CA VAL A 85 8.22 32.12 -1.13
C VAL A 85 7.57 33.20 -1.99
N SER A 86 6.40 32.89 -2.59
CA SER A 86 5.66 33.86 -3.41
C SER A 86 5.14 35.03 -2.56
N LEU A 87 4.60 34.75 -1.37
CA LEU A 87 4.09 35.78 -0.46
C LEU A 87 5.20 36.70 0.06
N VAL A 88 6.33 36.14 0.50
CA VAL A 88 7.50 36.91 0.96
C VAL A 88 8.05 37.80 -0.17
N SER A 89 8.04 37.30 -1.41
CA SER A 89 8.52 38.05 -2.57
C SER A 89 7.64 39.27 -2.88
N ILE A 90 6.32 39.15 -2.71
CA ILE A 90 5.37 40.26 -2.87
C ILE A 90 5.51 41.28 -1.73
N LEU A 91 5.59 40.81 -0.48
CA LEU A 91 5.50 41.68 0.69
C LEU A 91 6.81 42.37 1.09
N TRP A 92 7.96 41.74 0.89
CA TRP A 92 9.23 42.22 1.47
C TRP A 92 10.34 42.54 0.48
N MET A 93 10.60 41.68 -0.51
CA MET A 93 11.86 41.77 -1.26
C MET A 93 11.73 42.28 -2.69
N ARG A 94 10.54 42.18 -3.32
CA ARG A 94 10.32 42.48 -4.75
C ARG A 94 11.52 42.11 -5.64
N PRO A 95 12.02 40.85 -5.57
CA PRO A 95 13.22 40.46 -6.29
C PRO A 95 12.98 40.54 -7.80
N PRO A 96 14.06 40.62 -8.61
CA PRO A 96 13.93 40.51 -10.06
C PRO A 96 13.22 39.20 -10.42
N VAL A 97 12.30 39.28 -11.40
CA VAL A 97 11.44 38.16 -11.83
C VAL A 97 12.23 36.88 -12.10
N ALA A 98 13.44 37.01 -12.69
CA ALA A 98 14.32 35.89 -12.97
C ALA A 98 14.74 35.10 -11.72
N GLY A 99 14.99 35.78 -10.60
CA GLY A 99 15.34 35.14 -9.33
C GLY A 99 14.17 34.37 -8.74
N LEU A 100 12.96 34.94 -8.78
CA LEU A 100 11.74 34.28 -8.32
C LEU A 100 11.44 33.01 -9.14
N VAL A 101 11.50 33.12 -10.46
CA VAL A 101 11.28 31.99 -11.37
C VAL A 101 12.33 30.89 -11.12
N GLY A 102 13.59 31.27 -10.93
CA GLY A 102 14.66 30.32 -10.62
C GLY A 102 14.40 29.52 -9.34
N VAL A 103 14.02 30.20 -8.25
CA VAL A 103 13.70 29.54 -6.97
C VAL A 103 12.50 28.60 -7.12
N GLN A 104 11.44 29.03 -7.82
CA GLN A 104 10.26 28.19 -8.02
C GLN A 104 10.56 26.93 -8.85
N ILE A 105 11.36 27.06 -9.91
CA ILE A 105 11.79 25.90 -10.72
C ILE A 105 12.55 24.88 -9.85
N VAL A 106 13.47 25.36 -9.00
CA VAL A 106 14.24 24.49 -8.09
C VAL A 106 13.32 23.79 -7.09
N LEU A 107 12.33 24.49 -6.53
CA LEU A 107 11.35 23.91 -5.61
C LEU A 107 10.49 22.83 -6.28
N PHE A 108 9.97 23.08 -7.48
CA PHE A 108 9.21 22.08 -8.23
C PHE A 108 10.07 20.87 -8.60
N ALA A 109 11.33 21.08 -9.00
CA ALA A 109 12.26 20.00 -9.29
C ALA A 109 12.53 19.14 -8.04
N ALA A 110 12.78 19.76 -6.88
CA ALA A 110 12.97 19.06 -5.62
C ALA A 110 11.73 18.23 -5.22
N GLY A 111 10.54 18.81 -5.35
CA GLY A 111 9.28 18.10 -5.09
C GLY A 111 9.05 16.92 -6.03
N LEU A 112 9.38 17.05 -7.32
CA LEU A 112 9.30 15.97 -8.30
C LEU A 112 10.25 14.82 -7.94
N ILE A 113 11.51 15.13 -7.57
CA ILE A 113 12.49 14.13 -7.12
C ILE A 113 11.96 13.39 -5.90
N LEU A 114 11.42 14.10 -4.91
CA LEU A 114 10.86 13.50 -3.71
C LEU A 114 9.70 12.54 -4.03
N LEU A 115 8.80 12.92 -4.94
CA LEU A 115 7.71 12.05 -5.41
C LEU A 115 8.23 10.79 -6.13
N LEU A 116 9.25 10.93 -6.97
CA LEU A 116 9.86 9.80 -7.66
C LEU A 116 10.48 8.81 -6.66
N VAL A 117 11.22 9.32 -5.66
CA VAL A 117 11.79 8.49 -4.58
C VAL A 117 10.68 7.78 -3.81
N LEU A 118 9.65 8.50 -3.35
CA LEU A 118 8.51 7.90 -2.66
C LEU A 118 7.82 6.84 -3.52
N SER A 119 7.69 7.04 -4.82
CA SER A 119 7.07 6.07 -5.73
C SER A 119 7.89 4.79 -5.90
N ALA A 120 9.23 4.90 -5.86
CA ALA A 120 10.12 3.75 -5.96
C ALA A 120 10.06 2.91 -4.67
N PHE A 121 10.13 3.57 -3.51
CA PHE A 121 9.97 2.90 -2.21
C PHE A 121 8.57 2.32 -2.03
N GLY A 122 7.53 3.06 -2.40
CA GLY A 122 6.15 2.62 -2.31
C GLY A 122 5.88 1.37 -3.15
N ARG A 123 6.41 1.29 -4.38
CA ARG A 123 6.28 0.06 -5.21
C ARG A 123 6.93 -1.16 -4.57
N ARG A 124 8.12 -1.00 -3.98
CA ARG A 124 8.80 -2.11 -3.28
C ARG A 124 8.02 -2.57 -2.05
N ALA A 125 7.56 -1.62 -1.23
CA ALA A 125 6.74 -1.93 -0.06
C ALA A 125 5.41 -2.56 -0.45
N GLY A 126 4.77 -2.06 -1.51
CA GLY A 126 3.52 -2.62 -2.05
C GLY A 126 3.68 -4.05 -2.57
N ALA A 127 4.76 -4.34 -3.28
CA ALA A 127 5.04 -5.70 -3.74
C ALA A 127 5.28 -6.68 -2.57
N ALA A 128 6.01 -6.24 -1.54
CA ALA A 128 6.22 -7.05 -0.34
C ALA A 128 4.89 -7.33 0.40
N GLN A 129 4.06 -6.29 0.57
CA GLN A 129 2.76 -6.42 1.22
C GLN A 129 1.78 -7.30 0.43
N ALA A 130 1.78 -7.19 -0.90
CA ALA A 130 0.97 -8.06 -1.75
C ALA A 130 1.40 -9.53 -1.66
N ALA A 131 2.72 -9.79 -1.58
CA ALA A 131 3.24 -11.15 -1.40
C ALA A 131 2.85 -11.74 -0.02
N GLU A 132 2.89 -10.92 1.03
CA GLU A 132 2.42 -11.31 2.37
C GLU A 132 0.91 -11.60 2.38
N GLU A 133 0.10 -10.73 1.79
CA GLU A 133 -1.35 -10.94 1.67
C GLU A 133 -1.68 -12.22 0.90
N GLN A 134 -0.93 -12.49 -0.18
CA GLN A 134 -1.07 -13.72 -0.96
C GLN A 134 -0.71 -14.96 -0.14
N ALA A 135 0.41 -14.96 0.59
CA ALA A 135 0.81 -16.06 1.46
C ALA A 135 -0.22 -16.35 2.55
N LEU A 136 -0.73 -15.30 3.20
CA LEU A 136 -1.78 -15.41 4.22
C LEU A 136 -3.10 -15.93 3.64
N SER A 137 -3.46 -15.51 2.41
CA SER A 137 -4.66 -16.02 1.73
C SER A 137 -4.55 -17.51 1.41
N ALA A 138 -3.36 -17.99 1.00
CA ALA A 138 -3.11 -19.40 0.72
C ALA A 138 -3.21 -20.26 1.99
N LEU A 139 -2.65 -19.80 3.12
CA LEU A 139 -2.80 -20.49 4.41
C LEU A 139 -4.26 -20.58 4.85
N LYS A 140 -5.03 -19.50 4.70
CA LYS A 140 -6.47 -19.52 5.01
C LYS A 140 -7.26 -20.49 4.12
N ALA A 141 -6.88 -20.63 2.86
CA ALA A 141 -7.50 -21.60 1.97
C ALA A 141 -7.20 -23.05 2.43
N LEU A 142 -5.95 -23.33 2.84
CA LEU A 142 -5.57 -24.62 3.43
C LEU A 142 -6.31 -24.90 4.74
N GLU A 143 -6.38 -23.92 5.65
CA GLU A 143 -7.17 -24.02 6.89
C GLU A 143 -8.63 -24.35 6.58
N GLY A 144 -9.24 -23.64 5.62
CA GLY A 144 -10.61 -23.88 5.19
C GLY A 144 -10.85 -25.31 4.73
N ARG A 145 -9.95 -25.84 3.89
CA ARG A 145 -9.99 -27.24 3.42
C ARG A 145 -9.93 -28.22 4.58
N VAL A 146 -8.98 -28.06 5.49
CA VAL A 146 -8.85 -28.97 6.65
C VAL A 146 -10.09 -28.91 7.56
N ARG A 147 -10.64 -27.70 7.81
CA ARG A 147 -11.89 -27.56 8.58
C ARG A 147 -13.08 -28.23 7.90
N THR A 148 -13.17 -28.16 6.57
CA THR A 148 -14.24 -28.88 5.84
C THR A 148 -14.09 -30.39 5.97
N LEU A 149 -12.86 -30.92 6.00
CA LEU A 149 -12.61 -32.34 6.23
C LEU A 149 -12.96 -32.77 7.65
N ALA A 150 -12.61 -31.95 8.65
CA ALA A 150 -12.90 -32.23 10.06
C ALA A 150 -14.42 -32.21 10.35
N GLY A 151 -15.16 -31.32 9.69
CA GLY A 151 -16.61 -31.21 9.84
C GLY A 151 -17.43 -32.24 9.05
N ALA A 152 -16.79 -33.03 8.18
CA ALA A 152 -17.48 -34.03 7.37
C ALA A 152 -17.92 -35.22 8.24
N PRO A 153 -19.20 -35.65 8.19
CA PRO A 153 -19.69 -36.76 9.02
C PRO A 153 -19.00 -38.09 8.71
N ALA A 154 -18.47 -38.26 7.50
CA ALA A 154 -17.70 -39.43 7.09
C ALA A 154 -16.32 -39.54 7.79
N ASN A 155 -15.78 -38.42 8.27
CA ASN A 155 -14.43 -38.34 8.86
C ASN A 155 -14.47 -38.19 10.38
N ARG A 156 -15.59 -38.57 11.01
CA ARG A 156 -15.83 -38.31 12.44
C ARG A 156 -14.74 -38.88 13.34
N ASP A 157 -14.20 -40.05 12.98
CA ASP A 157 -13.13 -40.73 13.72
C ASP A 157 -11.79 -39.98 13.63
N TYR A 158 -11.62 -39.12 12.62
CA TYR A 158 -10.42 -38.31 12.39
C TYR A 158 -10.65 -36.81 12.65
N ALA A 159 -11.79 -36.42 13.20
CA ALA A 159 -12.14 -35.01 13.42
C ALA A 159 -11.12 -34.31 14.33
N ALA A 160 -10.75 -34.92 15.45
CA ALA A 160 -9.79 -34.35 16.41
C ALA A 160 -8.38 -34.11 15.80
N PRO A 161 -7.73 -35.08 15.12
CA PRO A 161 -6.45 -34.84 14.49
C PRO A 161 -6.53 -33.81 13.34
N LEU A 162 -7.63 -33.78 12.58
CA LEU A 162 -7.85 -32.77 11.54
C LEU A 162 -8.06 -31.36 12.14
N GLU A 163 -8.80 -31.23 13.24
CA GLU A 163 -8.95 -29.95 13.96
C GLU A 163 -7.60 -29.44 14.46
N ARG A 164 -6.76 -30.31 15.02
CA ARG A 164 -5.41 -29.96 15.45
C ARG A 164 -4.56 -29.44 14.28
N LEU A 165 -4.66 -30.07 13.12
CA LEU A 165 -3.99 -29.60 11.90
C LEU A 165 -4.54 -28.23 11.43
N ALA A 166 -5.86 -28.04 11.45
CA ALA A 166 -6.47 -26.75 11.11
C ALA A 166 -5.99 -25.64 12.05
N GLU A 167 -5.90 -25.91 13.36
CA GLU A 167 -5.37 -24.95 14.32
C GLU A 167 -3.89 -24.64 14.09
N ALA A 168 -3.07 -25.66 13.78
CA ALA A 168 -1.67 -25.46 13.46
C ALA A 168 -1.48 -24.56 12.23
N ILE A 169 -2.31 -24.72 11.19
CA ILE A 169 -2.31 -23.86 10.00
C ILE A 169 -2.82 -22.46 10.35
N ARG A 170 -3.88 -22.34 11.16
CA ARG A 170 -4.43 -21.05 11.60
C ARG A 170 -3.39 -20.19 12.33
N PHE A 171 -2.56 -20.82 13.16
CA PHE A 171 -1.49 -20.16 13.91
C PHE A 171 -0.16 -20.10 13.15
N ALA A 172 -0.10 -20.59 11.91
CA ALA A 172 1.09 -20.47 11.09
C ALA A 172 1.33 -19.02 10.68
N ASP A 173 2.60 -18.62 10.67
CA ASP A 173 3.01 -17.24 10.40
C ASP A 173 2.88 -16.90 8.89
N GLY A 174 1.86 -16.13 8.51
CA GLY A 174 1.59 -15.77 7.12
C GLY A 174 2.45 -14.65 6.53
N ALA A 175 3.49 -14.19 7.23
CA ALA A 175 4.27 -13.03 6.81
C ALA A 175 5.07 -13.21 5.50
N CYS A 176 5.39 -14.45 5.13
CA CYS A 176 6.01 -14.74 3.84
C CYS A 176 5.60 -16.12 3.32
N ALA A 177 5.69 -16.27 2.00
CA ALA A 177 5.54 -17.55 1.33
C ALA A 177 6.77 -18.43 1.62
N SER A 178 6.53 -19.71 1.84
CA SER A 178 7.55 -20.74 2.01
C SER A 178 7.49 -21.71 0.83
N ALA A 179 8.64 -22.31 0.48
CA ALA A 179 8.66 -23.39 -0.50
C ALA A 179 7.85 -24.61 -0.03
N LEU A 180 7.59 -24.72 1.28
CA LEU A 180 6.79 -25.76 1.89
C LEU A 180 5.28 -25.55 1.70
N ASP A 181 4.83 -24.37 1.24
CA ASP A 181 3.41 -24.10 1.01
C ASP A 181 2.82 -25.02 -0.07
N SER A 182 3.59 -25.34 -1.12
CA SER A 182 3.19 -26.33 -2.13
C SER A 182 3.21 -27.75 -1.59
N GLU A 183 4.23 -28.10 -0.80
CA GLU A 183 4.32 -29.43 -0.17
C GLU A 183 3.15 -29.69 0.77
N ILE A 184 2.73 -28.68 1.56
CA ILE A 184 1.55 -28.78 2.44
C ILE A 184 0.28 -28.97 1.59
N ALA A 185 0.14 -28.24 0.49
CA ALA A 185 -1.02 -28.36 -0.40
C ALA A 185 -1.09 -29.75 -1.07
N ASP A 186 0.04 -30.29 -1.51
CA ASP A 186 0.13 -31.60 -2.14
C ASP A 186 -0.19 -32.71 -1.14
N LYS A 187 0.41 -32.65 0.06
CA LYS A 187 0.12 -33.60 1.15
C LYS A 187 -1.35 -33.54 1.57
N LEU A 188 -1.94 -32.35 1.62
CA LEU A 188 -3.37 -32.20 1.94
C LEU A 188 -4.26 -32.83 0.86
N THR A 189 -3.90 -32.66 -0.42
CA THR A 189 -4.63 -33.29 -1.53
C THR A 189 -4.51 -34.82 -1.48
N ALA A 190 -3.35 -35.35 -1.09
CA ALA A 190 -3.16 -36.78 -0.86
C ALA A 190 -3.99 -37.30 0.33
N LEU A 191 -4.13 -36.49 1.40
CA LEU A 191 -4.98 -36.80 2.56
C LEU A 191 -6.47 -36.80 2.17
N GLU A 192 -6.92 -35.81 1.40
CA GLU A 192 -8.29 -35.74 0.86
C GLU A 192 -8.62 -36.98 0.01
N THR A 193 -7.69 -37.39 -0.86
CA THR A 193 -7.85 -38.59 -1.68
C THR A 193 -7.97 -39.84 -0.81
N CYS A 194 -7.14 -39.96 0.23
CA CYS A 194 -7.15 -41.07 1.17
C CYS A 194 -8.48 -41.18 1.94
N LEU A 195 -9.02 -40.04 2.38
CA LEU A 195 -10.31 -39.95 3.08
C LEU A 195 -11.52 -40.21 2.17
N SER A 196 -11.38 -40.00 0.86
CA SER A 196 -12.45 -40.26 -0.12
C SER A 196 -12.47 -41.68 -0.69
N GLY A 197 -11.35 -42.43 -0.56
CA GLY A 197 -11.22 -43.80 -1.06
C GLY A 197 -11.46 -44.86 0.02
N GLU A 198 -11.58 -46.13 -0.38
CA GLU A 198 -11.56 -47.31 0.52
C GLU A 198 -10.16 -47.59 1.11
N THR A 199 -9.38 -46.55 1.39
CA THR A 199 -8.02 -46.67 1.90
C THR A 199 -8.03 -46.94 3.40
N ALA A 200 -7.24 -47.93 3.83
CA ALA A 200 -7.30 -48.57 5.13
C ALA A 200 -7.28 -47.56 6.30
N ALA A 201 -8.18 -47.79 7.26
CA ALA A 201 -8.45 -46.99 8.45
C ALA A 201 -7.25 -46.75 9.42
N GLY A 202 -6.01 -46.96 8.99
CA GLY A 202 -4.76 -46.69 9.72
C GLY A 202 -3.76 -45.77 9.01
N GLU A 203 -4.01 -45.34 7.76
CA GLU A 203 -3.07 -44.46 7.03
C GLU A 203 -3.34 -42.96 7.22
N VAL A 204 -4.49 -42.59 7.80
CA VAL A 204 -4.93 -41.19 7.91
C VAL A 204 -4.16 -40.44 8.99
N GLU A 205 -4.07 -40.97 10.21
CA GLU A 205 -3.31 -40.37 11.31
C GLU A 205 -1.84 -40.11 10.99
N PRO A 206 -1.04 -41.06 10.46
CA PRO A 206 0.36 -40.78 10.13
C PRO A 206 0.51 -39.69 9.07
N ARG A 207 -0.42 -39.58 8.11
CA ARG A 207 -0.42 -38.49 7.12
C ARG A 207 -0.75 -37.14 7.74
N VAL A 208 -1.69 -37.10 8.70
CA VAL A 208 -1.99 -35.86 9.45
C VAL A 208 -0.78 -35.43 10.28
N GLU A 209 -0.09 -36.37 10.91
CA GLU A 209 1.11 -36.10 11.70
C GLU A 209 2.29 -35.62 10.83
N GLU A 210 2.47 -36.21 9.66
CA GLU A 210 3.45 -35.73 8.68
C GLU A 210 3.13 -34.31 8.20
N LEU A 211 1.86 -34.00 7.96
CA LEU A 211 1.40 -32.66 7.61
C LEU A 211 1.67 -31.66 8.75
N LEU A 212 1.33 -32.03 9.99
CA LEU A 212 1.63 -31.22 11.18
C LEU A 212 3.11 -30.89 11.27
N TRP A 213 3.98 -31.89 11.10
CA TRP A 213 5.43 -31.68 11.10
C TRP A 213 5.88 -30.74 9.98
N THR A 214 5.26 -30.86 8.79
CA THR A 214 5.56 -29.98 7.65
C THR A 214 5.14 -28.53 7.92
N VAL A 215 3.98 -28.32 8.55
CA VAL A 215 3.49 -27.00 8.99
C VAL A 215 4.40 -26.39 10.05
N GLU A 216 4.86 -27.18 11.02
CA GLU A 216 5.82 -26.72 12.03
C GLU A 216 7.18 -26.35 11.41
N ARG A 217 7.66 -27.16 10.45
CA ARG A 217 8.89 -26.87 9.70
C ARG A 217 8.77 -25.55 8.93
N ARG A 218 7.63 -25.31 8.28
CA ARG A 218 7.30 -24.04 7.64
C ARG A 218 7.34 -22.88 8.63
N GLY A 219 6.78 -23.05 9.83
CA GLY A 219 6.85 -22.04 10.89
C GLY A 219 8.29 -21.68 11.29
N ARG A 220 9.19 -22.68 11.37
CA ARG A 220 10.62 -22.46 11.64
C ARG A 220 11.32 -21.72 10.50
N GLU A 221 11.08 -22.11 9.25
CA GLU A 221 11.67 -21.47 8.07
C GLU A 221 11.26 -19.99 7.97
N VAL A 222 9.97 -19.68 8.16
CA VAL A 222 9.47 -18.30 8.15
C VAL A 222 10.14 -17.47 9.26
N LYS A 223 10.31 -18.06 10.46
CA LYS A 223 11.00 -17.40 11.57
C LYS A 223 12.48 -17.11 11.27
N GLU A 224 13.17 -18.05 10.60
CA GLU A 224 14.57 -17.88 10.19
C GLU A 224 14.73 -16.81 9.10
N ARG A 225 13.83 -16.79 8.11
CA ARG A 225 13.79 -15.74 7.09
C ARG A 225 13.55 -14.36 7.70
N LYS A 226 12.62 -14.24 8.67
CA LYS A 226 12.40 -12.98 9.41
C LYS A 226 13.64 -12.52 10.18
N ALA A 227 14.44 -13.46 10.67
CA ALA A 227 15.70 -13.17 11.37
C ALA A 227 16.86 -12.84 10.41
N GLY A 228 16.64 -12.86 9.09
CA GLY A 228 17.65 -12.56 8.07
C GLY A 228 18.72 -13.65 7.93
N LYS A 229 18.43 -14.89 8.36
CA LYS A 229 19.38 -16.00 8.30
C LYS A 229 19.40 -16.76 6.98
N THR A 230 18.58 -16.35 6.02
CA THR A 230 18.44 -16.92 4.66
C THR A 230 17.89 -15.87 3.72
#